data_AF-A0A662CWU6-F1
#
_entry.id   AF-A0A662CWU6-F1
#
_cell.length_a   1.000
_cell.length_b   1.000
_cell.length_c   1.000
_cell.angle_alpha   90.00
_cell.angle_beta   90.00
_cell.angle_gamma   90.00
#
_symmetry.space_group_name_H-M   'P 1'
#
loop_
_entity.id
_entity.type
_entity.pdbx_description
1 polymer ?
#
loop_
_entity_poly.entity_id
_entity_poly.type
_entity_poly.pdbx_seq_one_letter_code
_entity_poly.pdbx_strand_id
1 'polypeptide(L)'
;LHPLQSFPRKDLPPEIFHQIFFVFDGSEKALPLAKQIAESLGGQLITLPPHQRPLYHTACSLASNYLVGLIYASSSLLQEAGLNQRESVSLLRPLICQTINNIQEMGIEESLTGPLPRGDLKTMAQQLAALKDFPSVKRSFISLSYLLLEIAEKKRVLSPQKIAHIKHLLEEK
;
A
#
# COMPACT_ATOMS: atom_id res chain seq x y z
N LEU A 1 10.71 -8.97 -19.20
CA LEU A 1 10.99 -9.75 -17.98
C LEU A 1 11.29 -8.76 -16.86
N HIS A 2 10.40 -8.66 -15.89
CA HIS A 2 10.48 -7.67 -14.82
C HIS A 2 10.59 -8.38 -13.46
N PRO A 3 11.70 -8.24 -12.72
CA PRO A 3 11.78 -8.72 -11.34
C PRO A 3 10.86 -7.87 -10.45
N LEU A 4 9.89 -8.49 -9.79
CA LEU A 4 8.95 -7.84 -8.88
C LEU A 4 9.64 -7.57 -7.53
N GLN A 5 10.51 -6.56 -7.50
CA GLN A 5 11.35 -6.21 -6.37
C GLN A 5 11.82 -4.75 -6.46
N SER A 6 12.10 -4.12 -5.32
CA SER A 6 12.69 -2.79 -5.24
C SER A 6 14.23 -2.84 -5.23
N PHE A 7 14.87 -2.12 -6.14
CA PHE A 7 16.33 -2.04 -6.27
C PHE A 7 16.83 -0.61 -6.02
N PRO A 8 17.00 -0.19 -4.74
CA PRO A 8 17.35 1.19 -4.43
C PRO A 8 18.81 1.56 -4.74
N ARG A 9 19.69 0.57 -4.96
CA ARG A 9 21.11 0.74 -5.24
C ARG A 9 21.63 -0.40 -6.11
N LYS A 10 22.85 -0.27 -6.65
CA LYS A 10 23.43 -1.24 -7.60
C LYS A 10 24.19 -2.39 -6.93
N ASP A 11 24.68 -2.16 -5.71
CA ASP A 11 25.49 -3.05 -4.89
C ASP A 11 24.62 -3.95 -3.99
N LEU A 12 23.60 -4.57 -4.57
CA LEU A 12 22.70 -5.47 -3.84
C LEU A 12 23.20 -6.92 -3.93
N PRO A 13 23.07 -7.70 -2.84
CA PRO A 13 23.49 -9.09 -2.82
C PRO A 13 22.60 -9.92 -3.78
N PRO A 14 23.14 -10.92 -4.51
CA PRO A 14 22.37 -11.72 -5.47
C PRO A 14 21.09 -12.35 -4.90
N GLU A 15 21.07 -12.61 -3.60
CA GLU A 15 19.95 -13.13 -2.83
C GLU A 15 18.69 -12.26 -2.91
N ILE A 16 18.81 -11.00 -3.35
CA ILE A 16 17.66 -10.12 -3.60
C ILE A 16 16.68 -10.68 -4.66
N PHE A 17 17.16 -11.58 -5.52
CA PHE A 17 16.35 -12.27 -6.53
C PHE A 17 15.74 -13.59 -6.02
N HIS A 18 16.13 -14.07 -4.84
CA HIS A 18 15.58 -15.31 -4.29
C HIS A 18 14.12 -15.12 -3.84
N GLN A 19 13.27 -16.08 -4.18
CA GLN A 19 11.86 -16.12 -3.77
C GLN A 19 11.03 -14.90 -4.20
N ILE A 20 11.47 -14.17 -5.24
CA ILE A 20 10.67 -13.13 -5.88
C ILE A 20 9.99 -13.67 -7.15
N PHE A 21 8.99 -12.94 -7.61
CA PHE A 21 8.37 -13.20 -8.91
C PHE A 21 9.06 -12.40 -10.01
N PHE A 22 9.20 -13.02 -11.18
CA PHE A 22 9.56 -12.38 -12.43
C PHE A 22 8.35 -12.37 -13.35
N VAL A 23 7.94 -11.19 -13.79
CA VAL A 23 6.77 -11.01 -14.65
C VAL A 23 7.21 -10.89 -16.10
N PHE A 24 6.65 -11.76 -16.94
CA PHE A 24 6.98 -11.85 -18.35
C PHE A 24 5.78 -11.58 -19.24
N ASP A 25 5.96 -10.70 -20.21
CA ASP A 25 4.97 -10.25 -21.18
C ASP A 25 5.60 -10.12 -22.58
N GLY A 26 6.62 -10.92 -22.85
CA GLY A 26 7.23 -11.03 -24.16
C GLY A 26 6.54 -12.07 -25.03
N SER A 27 7.17 -12.43 -26.15
CA SER A 27 6.65 -13.43 -27.08
C SER A 27 6.77 -14.85 -26.52
N GLU A 28 5.92 -15.76 -27.01
CA GLU A 28 5.99 -17.19 -26.70
C GLU A 28 7.36 -17.80 -27.01
N LYS A 29 8.00 -17.35 -28.09
CA LYS A 29 9.37 -17.79 -28.46
C LYS A 29 10.41 -17.47 -27.40
N ALA A 30 10.24 -16.36 -26.65
CA ALA A 30 11.16 -15.93 -25.61
C ALA A 30 10.81 -16.48 -24.22
N LEU A 31 9.64 -17.11 -24.06
CA LEU A 31 9.17 -17.64 -22.78
C LEU A 31 10.12 -18.70 -22.17
N PRO A 32 10.67 -19.68 -22.92
CA PRO A 32 11.60 -20.66 -22.35
C PRO A 32 12.85 -20.01 -21.76
N LEU A 33 13.43 -19.04 -22.47
CA LEU A 33 14.62 -18.31 -22.00
C LEU A 33 14.29 -17.44 -20.78
N ALA A 34 13.14 -16.76 -20.79
CA ALA A 34 12.69 -15.98 -19.64
C ALA A 34 12.52 -16.82 -18.37
N LYS A 35 11.97 -18.04 -18.53
CA LYS A 35 11.82 -19.02 -17.44
C LYS A 35 13.20 -19.44 -16.91
N GLN A 36 14.11 -19.82 -17.80
CA GLN A 36 15.47 -20.20 -17.42
C GLN A 36 16.19 -19.07 -16.64
N ILE A 37 16.05 -17.82 -17.08
CA ILE A 37 16.64 -16.66 -16.38
C ILE A 37 16.06 -16.51 -14.97
N ALA A 38 14.73 -16.55 -14.82
CA ALA A 38 14.08 -16.40 -13.52
C ALA A 38 14.48 -17.50 -12.53
N GLU A 39 14.48 -18.76 -12.98
CA GLU A 39 14.84 -19.92 -12.16
C GLU A 39 16.33 -19.92 -11.78
N SER A 40 17.21 -19.52 -12.70
CA SER A 40 18.67 -19.40 -12.42
C SER A 40 18.99 -18.33 -11.38
N LEU A 41 18.09 -17.36 -11.18
CA LEU A 41 18.17 -16.32 -10.16
C LEU A 41 17.42 -16.69 -8.87
N GLY A 42 16.90 -17.92 -8.75
CA GLY A 42 16.14 -18.38 -7.59
C GLY A 42 14.73 -17.79 -7.45
N GLY A 43 14.20 -17.19 -8.52
CA GLY A 43 12.86 -16.63 -8.58
C GLY A 43 11.85 -17.53 -9.29
N GLN A 44 10.60 -17.06 -9.36
CA GLN A 44 9.49 -17.75 -10.01
C GLN A 44 8.96 -16.92 -11.19
N LEU A 45 8.74 -17.54 -12.35
CA LEU A 45 8.18 -16.85 -13.52
C LEU A 45 6.65 -16.85 -13.49
N ILE A 46 6.04 -15.69 -13.72
CA ILE A 46 4.63 -15.56 -14.07
C ILE A 46 4.46 -14.80 -15.38
N THR A 47 3.39 -15.06 -16.12
CA THR A 47 3.11 -14.40 -17.40
C THR A 47 1.98 -13.38 -17.27
N LEU A 48 2.07 -12.31 -18.06
CA LEU A 48 1.08 -11.25 -18.14
C LEU A 48 0.87 -10.87 -19.61
N PRO A 49 -0.37 -10.63 -20.07
CA PRO A 49 -0.61 -10.06 -21.39
C PRO A 49 0.05 -8.68 -21.54
N PRO A 50 0.72 -8.36 -22.67
CA PRO A 50 1.42 -7.08 -22.85
C PRO A 50 0.55 -5.85 -22.61
N HIS A 51 -0.74 -5.91 -22.98
CA HIS A 51 -1.69 -4.81 -22.80
C HIS A 51 -2.03 -4.53 -21.33
N GLN A 52 -1.78 -5.47 -20.42
CA GLN A 52 -1.98 -5.30 -18.97
C GLN A 52 -0.76 -4.70 -18.27
N ARG A 53 0.39 -4.56 -18.96
CA ARG A 53 1.64 -4.02 -18.40
C ARG A 53 1.43 -2.68 -17.66
N PRO A 54 0.67 -1.70 -18.16
CA PRO A 54 0.46 -0.44 -17.44
C PRO A 54 -0.28 -0.62 -16.11
N LEU A 55 -1.31 -1.46 -16.07
CA LEU A 55 -2.08 -1.74 -14.86
C LEU A 55 -1.21 -2.48 -13.82
N TYR A 56 -0.46 -3.49 -14.28
CA TYR A 56 0.51 -4.22 -13.47
C TYR A 56 1.55 -3.29 -12.84
N HIS A 57 2.20 -2.41 -13.64
CA HIS A 57 3.18 -1.48 -13.10
C HIS A 57 2.57 -0.50 -12.13
N THR A 58 1.35 -0.02 -12.39
CA THR A 58 0.63 0.86 -11.45
C THR A 58 0.42 0.17 -10.11
N ALA A 59 0.00 -1.10 -10.10
CA ALA A 59 -0.15 -1.88 -8.87
C ALA A 59 1.20 -2.05 -8.13
N CYS A 60 2.28 -2.34 -8.86
CA CYS A 60 3.62 -2.46 -8.30
C CYS A 60 4.11 -1.14 -7.67
N SER A 61 3.88 -0.02 -8.35
CA SER A 61 4.23 1.31 -7.85
C SER A 61 3.44 1.63 -6.58
N LEU A 62 2.13 1.36 -6.55
CA LEU A 62 1.30 1.55 -5.36
C LEU A 62 1.85 0.77 -4.15
N ALA A 63 2.22 -0.50 -4.37
CA ALA A 63 2.75 -1.37 -3.33
C ALA A 63 4.20 -1.04 -2.89
N SER A 64 4.92 -0.18 -3.62
CA SER A 64 6.34 0.14 -3.34
C SER A 64 6.61 1.63 -3.26
N ASN A 65 6.58 2.36 -4.38
CA ASN A 65 6.92 3.78 -4.44
C ASN A 65 5.94 4.64 -3.64
N TYR A 66 4.63 4.39 -3.76
CA TYR A 66 3.63 5.17 -3.03
C TYR A 66 3.60 4.79 -1.55
N LEU A 67 3.98 3.55 -1.19
CA LEU A 67 4.21 3.16 0.19
C LEU A 67 5.33 4.01 0.85
N VAL A 68 6.41 4.32 0.12
CA VAL A 68 7.45 5.25 0.61
C VAL A 68 6.83 6.63 0.89
N GLY A 69 5.98 7.15 -0.01
CA GLY A 69 5.28 8.41 0.20
C GLY A 69 4.36 8.40 1.43
N LEU A 70 3.64 7.30 1.66
CA LEU A 70 2.76 7.14 2.82
C LEU A 70 3.56 7.07 4.14
N ILE A 71 4.69 6.37 4.14
CA ILE A 71 5.60 6.30 5.29
C ILE A 71 6.22 7.67 5.57
N TYR A 72 6.60 8.42 4.53
CA TYR A 72 7.09 9.79 4.65
C TYR A 72 6.05 10.72 5.28
N ALA A 73 4.80 10.68 4.81
CA ALA A 73 3.70 11.45 5.38
C ALA A 73 3.47 11.09 6.86
N SER A 74 3.42 9.78 7.17
CA SER A 74 3.23 9.28 8.54
C SER A 74 4.36 9.75 9.46
N SER A 75 5.62 9.65 9.01
CA SER A 75 6.79 10.12 9.76
C SER A 75 6.77 11.64 10.02
N SER A 76 6.27 12.42 9.06
CA SER A 76 6.14 13.88 9.19
C SER A 76 5.11 14.25 10.26
N LEU A 77 3.98 13.53 10.32
CA LEU A 77 2.97 13.74 11.38
C LEU A 77 3.49 13.34 12.76
N LEU A 78 4.27 12.26 12.86
CA LEU A 78 4.89 11.87 14.13
C LEU A 78 5.90 12.93 14.62
N GLN A 79 6.62 13.57 13.70
CA GLN A 79 7.52 14.69 14.04
C GLN A 79 6.77 15.90 14.58
N GLU A 80 5.66 16.27 13.94
CA GLU A 80 4.78 17.33 14.45
C GLU A 80 4.23 16.99 15.84
N ALA A 81 3.96 15.71 16.10
CA ALA A 81 3.57 15.21 17.41
C ALA A 81 4.71 15.16 18.45
N GLY A 82 5.90 15.68 18.12
CA GLY A 82 7.05 15.79 19.02
C GLY A 82 7.97 14.57 19.06
N LEU A 83 7.81 13.61 18.15
CA LEU A 83 8.65 12.41 18.07
C LEU A 83 9.84 12.62 17.13
N ASN A 84 10.99 12.02 17.44
CA ASN A 84 12.20 12.19 16.64
C ASN A 84 12.06 11.54 15.25
N GLN A 85 12.40 12.27 14.19
CA GLN A 85 12.39 11.79 12.79
C GLN A 85 13.12 10.46 12.56
N ARG A 86 14.30 10.29 13.18
CA ARG A 86 15.11 9.06 13.04
C ARG A 86 14.44 7.87 13.72
N GLU A 87 13.65 8.12 14.75
CA GLU A 87 12.90 7.10 15.48
C GLU A 87 11.55 6.83 14.80
N SER A 88 10.92 7.81 14.14
CA SER A 88 9.61 7.66 13.50
C SER A 88 9.47 6.45 12.58
N VAL A 89 10.47 6.17 11.73
CA VAL A 89 10.42 4.97 10.86
C VAL A 89 10.55 3.69 11.68
N SER A 90 11.42 3.69 12.69
CA SER A 90 11.60 2.54 13.59
C SER A 90 10.35 2.28 14.45
N LEU A 91 9.65 3.35 14.86
CA LEU A 91 8.38 3.29 15.60
C LEU A 91 7.25 2.74 14.72
N LEU A 92 7.22 3.10 13.43
CA LEU A 92 6.23 2.62 12.48
C LEU A 92 6.48 1.18 12.03
N ARG A 93 7.74 0.70 12.06
CA ARG A 93 8.09 -0.63 11.55
C ARG A 93 7.27 -1.77 12.16
N PRO A 94 7.13 -1.93 13.49
CA PRO A 94 6.31 -2.99 14.06
C PRO A 94 4.86 -2.93 13.59
N LEU A 95 4.28 -1.72 13.52
CA LEU A 95 2.91 -1.51 13.03
C LEU A 95 2.76 -1.96 11.58
N ILE A 96 3.66 -1.52 10.69
CA ILE A 96 3.63 -1.86 9.25
C ILE A 96 3.80 -3.37 9.05
N CYS A 97 4.78 -3.99 9.71
CA CYS A 97 5.03 -5.43 9.60
C CYS A 97 3.80 -6.22 10.06
N GLN A 98 3.18 -5.84 11.19
CA GLN A 98 1.98 -6.51 11.67
C GLN A 98 0.79 -6.31 10.71
N THR A 99 0.64 -5.13 10.10
CA THR A 99 -0.40 -4.89 9.08
C THR A 99 -0.21 -5.81 7.86
N ILE A 100 1.02 -5.97 7.38
CA ILE A 100 1.33 -6.89 6.27
C ILE A 100 1.00 -8.34 6.66
N ASN A 101 1.40 -8.78 7.86
CA ASN A 101 1.08 -10.12 8.37
C ASN A 101 -0.43 -10.34 8.45
N ASN A 102 -1.19 -9.38 8.98
CA ASN A 102 -2.65 -9.46 9.06
C ASN A 102 -3.30 -9.59 7.67
N ILE A 103 -2.79 -8.88 6.66
CA ILE A 103 -3.27 -8.98 5.27
C ILE A 103 -2.99 -10.39 4.72
N GLN A 104 -1.82 -10.96 5.02
CA GLN A 104 -1.45 -12.30 4.56
C GLN A 104 -2.27 -13.40 5.24
N GLU A 105 -2.52 -13.29 6.54
CA GLU A 105 -3.21 -14.32 7.32
C GLU A 105 -4.73 -14.27 7.17
N MET A 106 -5.32 -13.08 7.13
CA MET A 106 -6.78 -12.89 7.17
C MET A 106 -7.36 -12.35 5.85
N GLY A 107 -6.52 -11.85 4.95
CA GLY A 107 -6.94 -11.17 3.72
C GLY A 107 -7.17 -9.66 3.91
N ILE A 108 -7.23 -8.94 2.79
CA ILE A 108 -7.31 -7.47 2.76
C ILE A 108 -8.52 -6.96 3.54
N GLU A 109 -9.69 -7.51 3.29
CA GLU A 109 -10.95 -7.06 3.91
C GLU A 109 -10.92 -7.30 5.43
N GLU A 110 -10.54 -8.50 5.88
CA GLU A 110 -10.51 -8.80 7.31
C GLU A 110 -9.41 -8.08 8.09
N SER A 111 -8.30 -7.75 7.44
CA SER A 111 -7.22 -6.99 8.06
C SER A 111 -7.55 -5.53 8.37
N LEU A 112 -8.59 -4.96 7.73
CA LEU A 112 -8.94 -3.55 7.91
C LEU A 112 -9.49 -3.27 9.31
N THR A 113 -8.75 -2.47 10.08
CA THR A 113 -9.15 -1.98 11.40
C THR A 113 -9.11 -0.44 11.44
N GLY A 114 -9.51 0.15 12.57
CA GLY A 114 -9.44 1.60 12.79
C GLY A 114 -10.81 2.29 12.85
N PRO A 115 -10.84 3.63 12.87
CA PRO A 115 -12.06 4.39 13.12
C PRO A 115 -13.07 4.28 11.98
N LEU A 116 -12.61 4.21 10.72
CA LEU A 116 -13.48 4.13 9.54
C LEU A 116 -14.35 2.87 9.51
N PRO A 117 -13.81 1.63 9.59
CA PRO A 117 -14.67 0.42 9.59
C PRO A 117 -15.58 0.33 10.81
N ARG A 118 -15.33 1.08 11.89
CA ARG A 118 -16.23 1.21 13.05
C ARG A 118 -17.31 2.29 12.88
N GLY A 119 -17.13 3.19 11.92
CA GLY A 119 -17.96 4.38 11.73
C GLY A 119 -17.81 5.39 12.87
N ASP A 120 -16.59 5.50 13.42
CA ASP A 120 -16.25 6.46 14.47
C ASP A 120 -15.98 7.84 13.86
N LEU A 121 -17.07 8.56 13.57
CA LEU A 121 -17.05 9.90 12.98
C LEU A 121 -16.28 10.91 13.83
N LYS A 122 -16.32 10.76 15.16
CA LYS A 122 -15.64 11.67 16.08
C LYS A 122 -14.13 11.58 15.89
N THR A 123 -13.58 10.36 15.90
CA THR A 123 -12.14 10.16 15.67
C THR A 123 -11.73 10.60 14.27
N MET A 124 -12.53 10.29 13.24
CA MET A 124 -12.23 10.73 11.87
C MET A 124 -12.21 12.25 11.73
N ALA A 125 -13.16 12.96 12.35
CA ALA A 125 -13.19 14.42 12.35
C ALA A 125 -11.96 15.03 13.04
N GLN A 126 -11.54 14.44 14.17
CA GLN A 126 -10.32 14.83 14.87
C GLN A 126 -9.06 14.60 14.03
N GLN A 127 -8.99 13.47 13.31
CA GLN A 127 -7.89 13.18 12.39
C GLN A 127 -7.83 14.22 11.25
N LEU A 128 -8.96 14.54 10.62
CA LEU A 128 -9.01 15.56 9.56
C LEU A 128 -8.61 16.95 10.07
N ALA A 129 -9.05 17.33 11.27
CA ALA A 129 -8.68 18.61 11.89
C ALA A 129 -7.18 18.69 12.21
N ALA A 130 -6.55 17.58 12.63
CA ALA A 130 -5.11 17.51 12.86
C ALA A 130 -4.27 17.67 11.58
N LEU A 131 -4.86 17.45 10.39
CA LEU A 131 -4.20 17.60 9.10
C LEU A 131 -4.33 19.01 8.49
N LYS A 132 -4.86 20.00 9.23
CA LYS A 132 -5.08 21.36 8.73
C LYS A 132 -3.81 22.01 8.13
N ASP A 133 -2.66 21.78 8.77
CA ASP A 133 -1.36 22.35 8.37
C ASP A 133 -0.60 21.43 7.40
N PHE A 134 -1.20 20.29 7.02
CA PHE A 134 -0.60 19.27 6.15
C PHE A 134 -1.49 19.02 4.90
N PRO A 135 -1.70 20.01 4.02
CA PRO A 135 -2.71 19.93 2.95
C PRO A 135 -2.48 18.77 1.98
N SER A 136 -1.23 18.42 1.69
CA SER A 136 -0.91 17.26 0.85
C SER A 136 -1.26 15.94 1.54
N VAL A 137 -0.98 15.83 2.85
CA VAL A 137 -1.34 14.64 3.65
C VAL A 137 -2.86 14.55 3.83
N LYS A 138 -3.56 15.67 4.04
CA LYS A 138 -5.02 15.74 4.08
C LYS A 138 -5.64 15.19 2.79
N ARG A 139 -5.15 15.62 1.62
CA ARG A 139 -5.63 15.09 0.33
C ARG A 139 -5.42 13.58 0.21
N SER A 140 -4.22 13.09 0.55
CA SER A 140 -3.94 11.65 0.53
C SER A 140 -4.80 10.86 1.52
N PHE A 141 -5.00 11.38 2.73
CA PHE A 141 -5.86 10.78 3.74
C PHE A 141 -7.30 10.64 3.25
N ILE A 142 -7.86 11.68 2.61
CA ILE A 142 -9.20 11.64 2.03
C ILE A 142 -9.28 10.60 0.90
N SER A 143 -8.34 10.63 -0.05
CA SER A 143 -8.33 9.67 -1.16
C SER A 143 -8.21 8.21 -0.68
N LEU A 144 -7.34 7.94 0.31
CA LEU A 144 -7.21 6.62 0.90
C LEU A 144 -8.47 6.22 1.70
N SER A 145 -9.12 7.17 2.36
CA SER A 145 -10.37 6.90 3.10
C SER A 145 -11.49 6.41 2.19
N TYR A 146 -11.56 6.87 0.94
CA TYR A 146 -12.51 6.31 -0.04
C TYR A 146 -12.20 4.85 -0.40
N LEU A 147 -10.93 4.49 -0.58
CA LEU A 147 -10.54 3.08 -0.80
C LEU A 147 -10.87 2.21 0.42
N LEU A 148 -10.66 2.72 1.64
CA LEU A 148 -11.05 2.03 2.87
C LEU A 148 -12.57 1.87 2.99
N LEU A 149 -13.33 2.85 2.49
CA LEU A 149 -14.79 2.79 2.47
C LEU A 149 -15.30 1.74 1.50
N GLU A 150 -14.68 1.56 0.33
CA GLU A 150 -15.00 0.45 -0.59
C GLU A 150 -14.79 -0.91 0.09
N ILE A 151 -13.72 -1.06 0.88
CA ILE A 151 -13.48 -2.27 1.68
C ILE A 151 -14.57 -2.45 2.75
N ALA A 152 -14.90 -1.39 3.50
CA ALA A 152 -15.93 -1.45 4.54
C ALA A 152 -17.34 -1.75 3.98
N GLU A 153 -17.65 -1.24 2.79
CA GLU A 153 -18.88 -1.53 2.05
C GLU A 153 -18.94 -3.02 1.65
N LYS A 154 -17.84 -3.58 1.12
CA LYS A 154 -17.76 -5.02 0.78
C LYS A 154 -17.99 -5.93 1.99
N LYS A 155 -17.40 -5.58 3.14
CA LYS A 155 -17.60 -6.31 4.41
C LYS A 155 -18.98 -6.12 5.03
N ARG A 156 -19.76 -5.13 4.56
CA ARG A 156 -21.07 -4.76 5.13
C ARG A 156 -21.01 -4.44 6.64
N VAL A 157 -19.90 -3.86 7.10
CA VAL A 157 -19.69 -3.50 8.52
C VAL A 157 -20.29 -2.15 8.90
N LEU A 158 -20.76 -1.37 7.91
CA LEU A 158 -21.36 -0.05 8.11
C LEU A 158 -22.77 -0.01 7.53
N SER A 159 -23.67 0.71 8.20
CA SER A 159 -24.98 1.02 7.63
C SER A 159 -24.87 2.08 6.53
N PRO A 160 -25.84 2.14 5.58
CA PRO A 160 -25.88 3.18 4.56
C PRO A 160 -25.83 4.60 5.13
N GLN A 161 -26.48 4.84 6.29
CA GLN A 161 -26.43 6.15 6.93
C GLN A 161 -25.00 6.49 7.43
N LYS A 162 -24.30 5.52 8.04
CA LYS A 162 -22.91 5.74 8.48
C LYS A 162 -21.98 6.02 7.29
N ILE A 163 -22.15 5.30 6.19
CA ILE A 163 -21.39 5.53 4.94
C ILE A 163 -21.64 6.97 4.44
N ALA A 164 -22.89 7.41 4.39
CA ALA A 164 -23.23 8.77 3.95
C ALA A 164 -22.59 9.84 4.86
N HIS A 165 -22.63 9.65 6.18
CA HIS A 165 -21.98 10.58 7.11
C HIS A 165 -20.45 10.62 6.95
N ILE A 166 -19.81 9.47 6.70
CA ILE A 166 -18.37 9.43 6.43
C ILE A 166 -18.05 10.19 5.14
N LYS A 167 -18.81 9.97 4.06
CA LYS A 167 -18.61 10.70 2.79
C LYS A 167 -18.76 12.21 2.98
N HIS A 168 -19.80 12.64 3.71
CA HIS A 168 -20.00 14.05 4.02
C HIS A 168 -18.83 14.66 4.79
N LEU A 169 -18.35 13.97 5.84
CA LEU A 169 -17.19 14.40 6.62
C LEU A 169 -15.91 14.54 5.76
N LEU A 170 -15.71 13.66 4.77
CA LEU A 170 -14.55 13.71 3.88
C LEU A 170 -14.63 14.86 2.84
N GLU A 171 -15.81 15.39 2.59
CA GLU A 171 -16.06 16.51 1.66
C GLU A 171 -15.92 17.89 2.33
N GLU A 172 -15.98 17.95 3.66
CA GLU A 172 -15.79 19.18 4.44
C GLU A 172 -14.35 19.73 4.26
N LYS A 173 -14.25 20.88 3.59
CA LYS A 173 -12.99 21.54 3.23
C LYS A 173 -12.29 22.17 4.42
#